data_AF-A0A2S8GJ91-F1
#
_entry.id   AF-A0A2S8GJ91-F1
#
_cell.length_a   1.000
_cell.length_b   1.000
_cell.length_c   1.000
_cell.angle_alpha   90.00
_cell.angle_beta   90.00
_cell.angle_gamma   90.00
#
_symmetry.space_group_name_H-M   'P 1'
#
loop_
_entity.id
_entity.type
_entity.pdbx_description
1 polymer ?
#
loop_
_entity_poly.entity_id
_entity_poly.type
_entity_poly.pdbx_seq_one_letter_code
_entity_poly.pdbx_strand_id
1 'polypeptide(L)'
;MPDLQDGESVEMKGSGAKPYVLKNVGGVYSCTCPAWRNQSVAIETRTCKHLRKLRGDDAELARIGGALPAKPVKAASEKEGPPLLLAQSWDNAADLSDWWMSEKLDGVRAYWDGTKFLSRQGNEYHAPDWFIAGFPETPLDGELWIDRGKFQRTVSVVRRQDKSDHWREVRFLAFDAPAMAAPFEERLEYLHETIRGDKYEFASVHAHIRCSGAEHLQTELARINALGGEGLMLREPGSKYEIGRSFTLLKVKTFHDAEAVVIAHQPGKGKHKGRLGALTVKMPDGTEFSVGTGFSDAQRSDPPELGSVITYRYQELSDGGVPRFPSFVRRSEDQAAAVKIDPPAKKKTAKAKPAKAEPVAAAPVAGTASGEKRYFEFVDGKSSKFWEIALDGLAVSVRYGKIGTAGTEKVKEFADSAAAEKHAAKLVAEKTAKGYEEK
;
A
#
# COMPACT_ATOMS: atom_id res chain seq x y z
N MET A 1 -23.71 -28.08 -28.85
CA MET A 1 -23.22 -27.23 -27.74
C MET A 1 -22.77 -28.16 -26.62
N PRO A 2 -21.79 -27.83 -25.77
CA PRO A 2 -21.45 -28.70 -24.65
C PRO A 2 -22.58 -28.65 -23.62
N ASP A 3 -23.52 -29.58 -23.76
CA ASP A 3 -24.60 -29.80 -22.81
C ASP A 3 -24.30 -31.07 -22.02
N LEU A 4 -24.78 -31.13 -20.78
CA LEU A 4 -24.57 -32.30 -19.92
C LEU A 4 -25.70 -33.30 -20.15
N GLN A 5 -25.34 -34.56 -20.41
CA GLN A 5 -26.31 -35.65 -20.40
C GLN A 5 -26.83 -35.89 -18.99
N ASP A 6 -27.94 -36.62 -18.87
CA ASP A 6 -28.50 -36.96 -17.57
C ASP A 6 -27.50 -37.77 -16.73
N GLY A 7 -27.29 -37.37 -15.49
CA GLY A 7 -26.28 -37.93 -14.59
C GLY A 7 -24.86 -37.39 -14.77
N GLU A 8 -24.61 -36.57 -15.80
CA GLU A 8 -23.27 -36.07 -16.11
C GLU A 8 -22.89 -34.86 -15.23
N SER A 9 -21.58 -34.73 -14.98
CA SER A 9 -21.02 -33.59 -14.26
C SER A 9 -19.72 -33.08 -14.88
N VAL A 10 -19.52 -31.77 -14.85
CA VAL A 10 -18.28 -31.11 -15.31
C VAL A 10 -17.78 -30.11 -14.27
N GLU A 11 -16.46 -29.99 -14.17
CA GLU A 11 -15.82 -28.97 -13.35
C GLU A 11 -15.56 -27.69 -14.15
N MET A 12 -15.90 -26.54 -13.57
CA MET A 12 -15.66 -25.24 -14.16
C MET A 12 -14.92 -24.33 -13.18
N LYS A 13 -13.75 -23.84 -13.61
CA LYS A 13 -12.96 -22.87 -12.84
C LYS A 13 -13.75 -21.56 -12.70
N GLY A 14 -14.02 -21.18 -11.45
CA GLY A 14 -14.71 -19.95 -11.10
C GLY A 14 -13.88 -19.05 -10.18
N SER A 15 -14.56 -18.20 -9.39
CA SER A 15 -13.92 -17.28 -8.43
C SER A 15 -13.47 -17.92 -7.12
N GLY A 16 -13.80 -19.20 -6.89
CA GLY A 16 -13.39 -19.94 -5.69
C GLY A 16 -12.04 -20.64 -5.88
N ALA A 17 -11.39 -21.00 -4.77
CA ALA A 17 -10.12 -21.73 -4.78
C ALA A 17 -10.24 -23.16 -5.36
N LYS A 18 -11.42 -23.79 -5.22
CA LYS A 18 -11.77 -25.07 -5.86
C LYS A 18 -12.68 -24.83 -7.08
N PRO A 19 -12.56 -25.62 -8.16
CA PRO A 19 -13.50 -25.59 -9.27
C PRO A 19 -14.95 -25.80 -8.79
N TYR A 20 -15.90 -25.16 -9.46
CA TYR A 20 -17.32 -25.42 -9.22
C TYR A 20 -17.76 -26.61 -10.06
N VAL A 21 -18.60 -27.47 -9.49
CA VAL A 21 -19.13 -28.65 -10.17
C VAL A 21 -20.51 -28.28 -10.71
N LEU A 22 -20.71 -28.53 -12.00
CA LEU A 22 -22.00 -28.38 -12.69
C LEU A 22 -22.52 -29.79 -12.97
N LYS A 23 -23.80 -30.04 -12.71
CA LYS A 23 -24.42 -31.36 -12.91
C LYS A 23 -25.78 -31.22 -13.59
N ASN A 24 -26.15 -32.22 -14.37
CA ASN A 24 -27.53 -32.43 -14.82
C ASN A 24 -28.03 -33.76 -14.24
N VAL A 25 -29.12 -33.74 -13.47
CA VAL A 25 -29.73 -34.95 -12.91
C VAL A 25 -31.25 -34.84 -13.01
N GLY A 26 -31.90 -35.79 -13.66
CA GLY A 26 -33.33 -35.78 -13.94
C GLY A 26 -33.77 -34.58 -14.79
N GLY A 27 -32.87 -34.01 -15.62
CA GLY A 27 -33.11 -32.77 -16.36
C GLY A 27 -32.91 -31.48 -15.55
N VAL A 28 -32.58 -31.60 -14.26
CA VAL A 28 -32.36 -30.47 -13.35
C VAL A 28 -30.88 -30.09 -13.33
N TYR A 29 -30.58 -28.86 -13.76
CA TYR A 29 -29.21 -28.37 -13.80
C TYR A 29 -28.84 -27.70 -12.49
N SER A 30 -27.68 -28.09 -11.93
CA SER A 30 -27.17 -27.55 -10.68
C SER A 30 -25.72 -27.09 -10.79
N CYS A 31 -25.33 -26.14 -9.93
CA CYS A 31 -23.96 -25.66 -9.83
C CYS A 31 -23.56 -25.41 -8.37
N THR A 32 -22.36 -25.84 -7.96
CA THR A 32 -21.88 -25.63 -6.58
C THR A 32 -21.45 -24.18 -6.28
N CYS A 33 -21.57 -23.25 -7.23
CA CYS A 33 -21.22 -21.85 -6.98
C CYS A 33 -22.23 -21.16 -6.06
N PRO A 34 -21.79 -20.19 -5.20
CA PRO A 34 -22.70 -19.46 -4.32
C PRO A 34 -23.84 -18.75 -5.06
N ALA A 35 -23.55 -18.23 -6.26
CA ALA A 35 -24.52 -17.51 -7.08
C ALA A 35 -25.68 -18.38 -7.58
N TRP A 36 -25.51 -19.70 -7.68
CA TRP A 36 -26.58 -20.64 -8.00
C TRP A 36 -27.23 -21.20 -6.72
N ARG A 37 -26.42 -21.61 -5.74
CA ARG A 37 -26.89 -22.20 -4.47
C ARG A 37 -27.81 -21.29 -3.66
N ASN A 38 -27.52 -19.99 -3.66
CA ASN A 38 -28.18 -19.01 -2.82
C ASN A 38 -29.35 -18.29 -3.53
N GLN A 39 -29.83 -18.78 -4.67
CA GLN A 39 -30.99 -18.18 -5.34
C GLN A 39 -32.29 -18.60 -4.66
N SER A 40 -33.15 -17.61 -4.38
CA SER A 40 -34.47 -17.81 -3.77
C SER A 40 -35.57 -18.20 -4.77
N VAL A 41 -35.21 -18.71 -5.95
CA VAL A 41 -36.14 -19.23 -6.96
C VAL A 41 -36.15 -20.77 -6.98
N ALA A 42 -37.17 -21.35 -7.62
CA ALA A 42 -37.30 -22.80 -7.78
C ALA A 42 -36.06 -23.38 -8.46
N ILE A 43 -35.62 -24.58 -8.03
CA ILE A 43 -34.35 -25.18 -8.47
C ILE A 43 -34.26 -25.33 -10.00
N GLU A 44 -35.39 -25.62 -10.64
CA GLU A 44 -35.52 -25.73 -12.11
C GLU A 44 -35.27 -24.43 -12.85
N THR A 45 -35.50 -23.26 -12.22
CA THR A 45 -35.31 -21.95 -12.86
C THR A 45 -34.05 -21.24 -12.40
N ARG A 46 -33.26 -21.86 -11.50
CA ARG A 46 -31.98 -21.30 -11.06
C ARG A 46 -30.95 -21.34 -12.17
N THR A 47 -30.22 -20.25 -12.34
CA THR A 47 -29.15 -20.14 -13.34
C THR A 47 -27.89 -19.53 -12.75
N CYS A 48 -26.75 -19.61 -13.41
CA CYS A 48 -25.59 -18.80 -13.03
C CYS A 48 -24.67 -18.58 -14.22
N LYS A 49 -23.66 -17.71 -14.07
CA LYS A 49 -22.66 -17.46 -15.12
C LYS A 49 -21.96 -18.73 -15.61
N HIS A 50 -21.85 -19.77 -14.78
CA HIS A 50 -21.20 -21.02 -15.16
C HIS A 50 -22.12 -21.88 -16.03
N LEU A 51 -23.40 -22.02 -15.67
CA LEU A 51 -24.40 -22.73 -16.50
C LEU A 51 -24.59 -22.02 -17.83
N ARG A 52 -24.68 -20.69 -17.82
CA ARG A 52 -24.69 -19.84 -19.03
C ARG A 52 -23.45 -20.03 -19.90
N LYS A 53 -22.25 -20.12 -19.29
CA LYS A 53 -21.00 -20.36 -20.03
C LYS A 53 -20.93 -21.78 -20.62
N LEU A 54 -21.48 -22.76 -19.92
CA LEU A 54 -21.52 -24.15 -20.39
C LEU A 54 -22.51 -24.30 -21.54
N ARG A 55 -23.76 -23.89 -21.32
CA ARG A 55 -24.88 -24.16 -22.24
C ARG A 55 -25.04 -23.11 -23.34
N GLY A 56 -24.55 -21.89 -23.12
CA GLY A 56 -24.90 -20.71 -23.90
C GLY A 56 -26.10 -19.98 -23.30
N ASP A 57 -26.15 -18.66 -23.51
CA ASP A 57 -27.20 -17.80 -22.98
C ASP A 57 -28.59 -18.17 -23.56
N ASP A 58 -28.68 -18.49 -24.86
CA ASP A 58 -29.94 -18.83 -25.52
C ASP A 58 -30.54 -20.14 -25.00
N ALA A 59 -29.71 -21.18 -24.84
CA ALA A 59 -30.14 -22.47 -24.32
C ALA A 59 -30.56 -22.38 -22.84
N GLU A 60 -29.85 -21.57 -22.06
CA GLU A 60 -30.17 -21.37 -20.65
C GLU A 60 -31.43 -20.51 -20.46
N LEU A 61 -31.66 -19.51 -21.32
CA LEU A 61 -32.88 -18.70 -21.36
C LEU A 61 -34.10 -19.58 -21.67
N ALA A 62 -34.00 -20.43 -22.70
CA ALA A 62 -35.06 -21.35 -23.08
C ALA A 62 -35.43 -22.30 -21.93
N ARG A 63 -34.45 -22.76 -21.15
CA ARG A 63 -34.66 -23.67 -20.03
C ARG A 63 -35.40 -23.04 -18.85
N ILE A 64 -35.01 -21.83 -18.46
CA ILE A 64 -35.60 -21.20 -17.27
C ILE A 64 -36.97 -20.58 -17.54
N GLY A 65 -37.40 -20.50 -18.82
CA GLY A 65 -38.72 -20.02 -19.22
C GLY A 65 -39.01 -18.54 -18.89
N GLY A 66 -37.97 -17.75 -18.64
CA GLY A 66 -38.07 -16.35 -18.22
C GLY A 66 -36.78 -15.57 -18.50
N ALA A 67 -36.81 -14.25 -18.33
CA ALA A 67 -35.66 -13.40 -18.64
C ALA A 67 -34.41 -13.81 -17.82
N LEU A 68 -33.26 -13.96 -18.49
CA LEU A 68 -31.99 -14.17 -17.80
C LEU A 68 -31.77 -13.01 -16.82
N PRO A 69 -31.31 -13.27 -15.57
CA PRO A 69 -30.90 -12.21 -14.70
C PRO A 69 -29.83 -11.40 -15.43
N ALA A 70 -30.11 -10.10 -15.59
CA ALA A 70 -29.17 -9.17 -16.20
C ALA A 70 -27.80 -9.39 -15.56
N LYS A 71 -26.72 -9.35 -16.35
CA LYS A 71 -25.39 -9.17 -15.75
C LYS A 71 -25.55 -8.05 -14.72
N PRO A 72 -25.09 -8.20 -13.48
CA PRO A 72 -24.97 -7.05 -12.61
C PRO A 72 -23.96 -6.14 -13.31
N VAL A 73 -24.47 -5.24 -14.13
CA VAL A 73 -23.80 -4.00 -14.44
C VAL A 73 -23.73 -3.40 -13.05
N LYS A 74 -22.54 -3.44 -12.45
CA LYS A 74 -22.25 -2.47 -11.40
C LYS A 74 -22.56 -1.14 -12.06
N ALA A 75 -23.71 -0.56 -11.75
CA ALA A 75 -23.80 0.88 -11.74
C ALA A 75 -22.65 1.27 -10.81
N ALA A 76 -21.54 1.72 -11.40
CA ALA A 76 -20.60 2.52 -10.66
C ALA A 76 -21.38 3.79 -10.32
N SER A 77 -22.16 3.76 -9.23
CA SER A 77 -22.18 4.94 -8.40
C SER A 77 -20.73 5.09 -8.00
N GLU A 78 -20.02 6.03 -8.60
CA GLU A 78 -18.83 6.60 -7.99
C GLU A 78 -19.29 7.17 -6.64
N LYS A 79 -19.40 6.31 -5.63
CA LYS A 79 -19.45 6.78 -4.25
C LYS A 79 -18.05 7.28 -3.99
N GLU A 80 -17.84 8.56 -4.32
CA GLU A 80 -16.65 9.28 -3.93
C GLU A 80 -16.60 9.23 -2.39
N GLY A 81 -15.49 8.71 -1.86
CA GLY A 81 -15.28 8.69 -0.42
C GLY A 81 -15.14 10.12 0.12
N PRO A 82 -15.24 10.30 1.45
CA PRO A 82 -15.04 11.62 2.04
C PRO A 82 -13.64 12.19 1.70
N PRO A 83 -13.49 13.53 1.76
CA PRO A 83 -12.22 14.20 1.46
C PRO A 83 -11.21 13.98 2.60
N LEU A 84 -10.49 12.86 2.55
CA LEU A 84 -9.62 12.42 3.64
C LEU A 84 -8.16 12.77 3.43
N LEU A 85 -7.52 13.27 4.49
CA LEU A 85 -6.07 13.30 4.64
C LEU A 85 -5.53 11.90 4.93
N LEU A 86 -4.53 11.47 4.17
CA LEU A 86 -3.92 10.15 4.25
C LEU A 86 -2.46 10.26 4.64
N ALA A 87 -2.05 9.46 5.62
CA ALA A 87 -0.68 9.48 6.11
C ALA A 87 0.34 8.85 5.14
N GLN A 88 1.52 9.45 5.07
CA GLN A 88 2.73 8.82 4.54
C GLN A 88 3.44 7.97 5.59
N SER A 89 4.25 7.00 5.16
CA SER A 89 5.14 6.30 6.10
C SER A 89 6.34 7.18 6.42
N TRP A 90 6.74 7.26 7.69
CA TRP A 90 7.98 7.92 8.08
C TRP A 90 9.19 7.10 7.61
N ASP A 91 10.19 7.79 7.03
CA ASP A 91 11.37 7.20 6.39
C ASP A 91 12.58 7.05 7.33
N ASN A 92 12.41 7.40 8.61
CA ASN A 92 13.46 7.42 9.65
C ASN A 92 14.57 8.44 9.40
N ALA A 93 14.40 9.36 8.44
CA ALA A 93 15.39 10.38 8.10
C ALA A 93 14.90 11.78 8.49
N ALA A 94 13.60 12.04 8.38
CA ALA A 94 13.03 13.32 8.82
C ALA A 94 13.14 13.48 10.34
N ASP A 95 13.59 14.67 10.78
CA ASP A 95 13.50 15.08 12.18
C ASP A 95 12.04 15.41 12.50
N LEU A 96 11.51 14.78 13.55
CA LEU A 96 10.13 14.91 13.99
C LEU A 96 10.03 15.63 15.35
N SER A 97 11.09 16.32 15.74
CA SER A 97 11.07 17.20 16.91
C SER A 97 10.01 18.28 16.72
N ASP A 98 9.28 18.59 17.79
CA ASP A 98 8.13 19.47 17.85
C ASP A 98 6.86 18.98 17.12
N TRP A 99 6.88 17.85 16.40
CA TRP A 99 5.65 17.33 15.79
C TRP A 99 4.64 16.85 16.82
N TRP A 100 3.35 16.95 16.50
CA TRP A 100 2.30 16.38 17.32
C TRP A 100 2.25 14.87 17.15
N MET A 101 2.33 14.14 18.24
CA MET A 101 2.40 12.68 18.29
C MET A 101 1.18 12.12 19.00
N SER A 102 0.57 11.11 18.41
CA SER A 102 -0.57 10.39 18.99
C SER A 102 -0.48 8.89 18.71
N GLU A 103 -1.19 8.07 19.48
CA GLU A 103 -1.27 6.63 19.23
C GLU A 103 -1.93 6.36 17.87
N LYS A 104 -1.38 5.44 17.08
CA LYS A 104 -2.07 4.90 15.91
C LYS A 104 -3.09 3.87 16.39
N LEU A 105 -4.37 4.25 16.28
CA LEU A 105 -5.49 3.39 16.66
C LEU A 105 -5.77 2.34 15.57
N ASP A 106 -5.89 1.08 15.99
CA ASP A 106 -6.32 -0.05 15.13
C ASP A 106 -7.85 -0.22 15.20
N GLY A 107 -8.57 0.80 14.74
CA GLY A 107 -10.03 0.85 14.73
C GLY A 107 -10.60 0.82 13.32
N VAL A 108 -11.70 1.54 13.14
CA VAL A 108 -12.28 1.79 11.83
C VAL A 108 -12.45 3.29 11.61
N ARG A 109 -11.65 3.86 10.71
CA ARG A 109 -11.76 5.28 10.35
C ARG A 109 -13.19 5.66 9.96
N ALA A 110 -13.69 6.71 10.59
CA ALA A 110 -15.02 7.24 10.37
C ALA A 110 -14.95 8.76 10.19
N TYR A 111 -15.51 9.21 9.08
CA TYR A 111 -15.73 10.62 8.79
C TYR A 111 -17.15 10.97 9.18
N TRP A 112 -17.31 11.85 10.15
CA TRP A 112 -18.60 12.46 10.46
C TRP A 112 -18.86 13.58 9.46
N ASP A 113 -19.95 13.51 8.71
CA ASP A 113 -20.28 14.52 7.68
C ASP A 113 -21.13 15.69 8.18
N GLY A 114 -21.41 15.73 9.49
CA GLY A 114 -22.38 16.64 10.10
C GLY A 114 -23.70 15.96 10.47
N THR A 115 -23.98 14.79 9.89
CA THR A 115 -25.24 14.05 10.10
C THR A 115 -25.05 12.56 10.34
N LYS A 116 -24.01 11.95 9.76
CA LYS A 116 -23.74 10.52 9.84
C LYS A 116 -22.26 10.21 9.69
N PHE A 117 -21.91 8.98 10.07
CA PHE A 117 -20.56 8.46 9.87
C PHE A 117 -20.41 7.76 8.52
N LEU A 118 -19.32 8.08 7.84
CA LEU A 118 -18.92 7.52 6.57
C LEU A 118 -17.55 6.83 6.70
N SER A 119 -17.45 5.63 6.15
CA SER A 119 -16.18 4.95 5.92
C SER A 119 -15.32 5.69 4.92
N ARG A 120 -14.04 5.31 4.83
CA ARG A 120 -13.12 5.77 3.80
C ARG A 120 -13.62 5.61 2.36
N GLN A 121 -14.52 4.66 2.09
CA GLN A 121 -15.12 4.45 0.76
C GLN A 121 -16.52 5.07 0.62
N GLY A 122 -16.95 5.92 1.55
CA GLY A 122 -18.26 6.56 1.52
C GLY A 122 -19.43 5.65 1.89
N ASN A 123 -19.17 4.46 2.43
CA ASN A 123 -20.23 3.63 3.02
C ASN A 123 -20.63 4.17 4.39
N GLU A 124 -21.92 4.27 4.64
CA GLU A 124 -22.47 4.72 5.93
C GLU A 124 -22.23 3.66 7.03
N TYR A 125 -21.87 4.12 8.21
CA TYR A 125 -21.99 3.35 9.45
C TYR A 125 -23.28 3.75 10.13
N HIS A 126 -24.17 2.77 10.34
CA HIS A 126 -25.49 3.00 10.95
C HIS A 126 -25.35 3.10 12.47
N ALA A 127 -24.77 4.22 12.93
CA ALA A 127 -24.73 4.56 14.35
C ALA A 127 -26.16 4.80 14.87
N PRO A 128 -26.49 4.32 16.08
CA PRO A 128 -27.76 4.63 16.72
C PRO A 128 -27.90 6.12 17.02
N ASP A 129 -29.14 6.61 17.06
CA ASP A 129 -29.41 8.04 17.24
C ASP A 129 -28.88 8.56 18.59
N TRP A 130 -28.89 7.71 19.63
CA TRP A 130 -28.32 8.03 20.94
C TRP A 130 -26.78 8.14 20.92
N PHE A 131 -26.09 7.53 19.97
CA PHE A 131 -24.63 7.57 19.86
C PHE A 131 -24.17 8.92 19.28
N ILE A 132 -24.95 9.45 18.34
CA ILE A 132 -24.65 10.70 17.61
C ILE A 132 -25.41 11.92 18.15
N ALA A 133 -26.20 11.74 19.20
CA ALA A 133 -27.04 12.79 19.76
C ALA A 133 -26.19 14.02 20.15
N GLY A 134 -26.57 15.18 19.61
CA GLY A 134 -25.92 16.46 19.90
C GLY A 134 -24.56 16.67 19.23
N PHE A 135 -24.11 15.79 18.33
CA PHE A 135 -22.90 16.00 17.53
C PHE A 135 -23.00 17.32 16.74
N PRO A 136 -21.86 18.00 16.48
CA PRO A 136 -21.87 19.22 15.69
C PRO A 136 -22.25 18.95 14.23
N GLU A 137 -22.77 19.95 13.53
CA GLU A 137 -22.98 19.85 12.07
C GLU A 137 -21.67 19.96 11.29
N THR A 138 -20.58 20.39 11.93
CA THR A 138 -19.26 20.47 11.32
C THR A 138 -18.68 19.08 11.09
N PRO A 139 -18.10 18.81 9.90
CA PRO A 139 -17.44 17.54 9.66
C PRO A 139 -16.24 17.27 10.56
N LEU A 140 -16.12 16.03 11.02
CA LEU A 140 -15.03 15.55 11.89
C LEU A 140 -14.38 14.30 11.31
N ASP A 141 -13.09 14.13 11.56
CA ASP A 141 -12.34 12.94 11.15
C ASP A 141 -11.81 12.23 12.40
N GLY A 142 -12.01 10.92 12.46
CA GLY A 142 -11.71 10.15 13.65
C GLY A 142 -11.71 8.65 13.41
N GLU A 143 -11.57 7.91 14.50
CA GLU A 143 -11.58 6.45 14.50
C GLU A 143 -12.73 5.95 15.38
N LEU A 144 -13.58 5.07 14.84
CA LEU A 144 -14.45 4.23 15.67
C LEU A 144 -13.59 3.13 16.27
N TRP A 145 -13.54 3.04 17.59
CA TRP A 145 -12.57 2.22 18.31
C TRP A 145 -13.19 1.64 19.59
N ILE A 146 -12.79 0.43 19.98
CA ILE A 146 -13.25 -0.24 21.21
C ILE A 146 -12.10 -0.33 22.20
N ASP A 147 -11.04 -1.05 21.83
CA ASP A 147 -9.83 -1.20 22.61
C ASP A 147 -8.67 -1.71 21.72
N ARG A 148 -7.46 -1.74 22.27
CA ARG A 148 -6.28 -2.34 21.63
C ARG A 148 -6.51 -3.82 21.35
N GLY A 149 -6.08 -4.28 20.17
CA GLY A 149 -6.29 -5.66 19.72
C GLY A 149 -7.76 -6.05 19.47
N LYS A 150 -8.70 -5.10 19.47
CA LYS A 150 -10.14 -5.36 19.24
C LYS A 150 -10.63 -4.97 17.84
N PHE A 151 -9.74 -4.75 16.88
CA PHE A 151 -10.09 -4.38 15.50
C PHE A 151 -11.23 -5.24 14.90
N GLN A 152 -11.14 -6.57 14.98
CA GLN A 152 -12.18 -7.46 14.45
C GLN A 152 -13.53 -7.27 15.16
N ARG A 153 -13.52 -7.02 16.47
CA ARG A 153 -14.74 -6.74 17.24
C ARG A 153 -15.32 -5.39 16.80
N THR A 154 -14.51 -4.35 16.70
CA THR A 154 -14.92 -3.02 16.21
C THR A 154 -15.60 -3.13 14.84
N VAL A 155 -14.94 -3.79 13.88
CA VAL A 155 -15.51 -4.03 12.54
C VAL A 155 -16.84 -4.79 12.62
N SER A 156 -16.94 -5.81 13.46
CA SER A 156 -18.16 -6.63 13.61
C SER A 156 -19.36 -5.87 14.18
N VAL A 157 -19.12 -4.78 14.91
CA VAL A 157 -20.16 -3.91 15.47
C VAL A 157 -20.54 -2.83 14.46
N VAL A 158 -19.57 -2.03 13.99
CA VAL A 158 -19.86 -0.83 13.18
C VAL A 158 -20.42 -1.15 11.79
N ARG A 159 -20.16 -2.36 11.26
CA ARG A 159 -20.70 -2.79 9.95
C ARG A 159 -22.13 -3.31 10.01
N ARG A 160 -22.72 -3.46 11.19
CA ARG A 160 -24.11 -3.88 11.30
C ARG A 160 -25.03 -2.75 10.87
N GLN A 161 -26.17 -3.12 10.29
CA GLN A 161 -27.22 -2.19 9.88
C GLN A 161 -28.38 -2.12 10.88
N ASP A 162 -28.25 -2.83 12.01
CA ASP A 162 -29.33 -3.03 13.00
C ASP A 162 -29.39 -1.94 14.08
N LYS A 163 -28.47 -0.96 14.07
CA LYS A 163 -28.32 0.07 15.11
C LYS A 163 -28.36 -0.54 16.54
N SER A 164 -27.80 -1.74 16.72
CA SER A 164 -27.86 -2.48 17.98
C SER A 164 -27.09 -1.83 19.13
N ASP A 165 -27.42 -2.21 20.37
CA ASP A 165 -26.74 -1.75 21.59
C ASP A 165 -25.25 -2.14 21.68
N HIS A 166 -24.74 -2.98 20.78
CA HIS A 166 -23.30 -3.25 20.69
C HIS A 166 -22.46 -1.98 20.47
N TRP A 167 -23.05 -0.91 19.93
CA TRP A 167 -22.40 0.39 19.80
C TRP A 167 -21.97 0.98 21.14
N ARG A 168 -22.49 0.50 22.28
CA ARG A 168 -22.06 0.95 23.62
C ARG A 168 -20.60 0.58 23.93
N GLU A 169 -20.06 -0.42 23.24
CA GLU A 169 -18.64 -0.80 23.31
C GLU A 169 -17.76 0.18 22.52
N VAL A 170 -18.32 0.88 21.53
CA VAL A 170 -17.57 1.73 20.59
C VAL A 170 -17.42 3.13 21.17
N ARG A 171 -16.29 3.76 20.85
CA ARG A 171 -16.03 5.19 21.02
C ARG A 171 -15.60 5.80 19.70
N PHE A 172 -16.00 7.05 19.46
CA PHE A 172 -15.47 7.86 18.36
C PHE A 172 -14.33 8.73 18.89
N LEU A 173 -13.11 8.43 18.47
CA LEU A 173 -11.91 9.18 18.82
C LEU A 173 -11.58 10.16 17.70
N ALA A 174 -12.04 11.41 17.85
CA ALA A 174 -11.85 12.47 16.85
C ALA A 174 -10.41 12.98 16.88
N PHE A 175 -9.75 13.07 15.72
CA PHE A 175 -8.36 13.54 15.61
C PHE A 175 -8.17 14.72 14.64
N ASP A 176 -9.19 15.09 13.85
CA ASP A 176 -9.11 16.30 13.02
C ASP A 176 -10.51 16.90 12.70
N ALA A 177 -10.53 18.16 12.24
CA ALA A 177 -11.74 18.91 11.86
C ALA A 177 -11.60 19.43 10.41
N PRO A 178 -11.83 18.58 9.38
CA PRO A 178 -11.44 18.84 7.99
C PRO A 178 -12.04 20.08 7.32
N ALA A 179 -13.21 20.54 7.78
CA ALA A 179 -13.87 21.71 7.21
C ALA A 179 -13.21 23.05 7.63
N MET A 180 -12.38 23.05 8.67
CA MET A 180 -11.73 24.25 9.17
C MET A 180 -10.49 24.59 8.33
N ALA A 181 -10.50 25.77 7.70
CA ALA A 181 -9.35 26.32 7.00
C ALA A 181 -8.32 26.95 7.97
N ALA A 182 -7.92 26.19 9.00
CA ALA A 182 -7.05 26.64 10.09
C ALA A 182 -5.83 25.70 10.25
N PRO A 183 -4.74 26.16 10.88
CA PRO A 183 -3.63 25.32 11.34
C PRO A 183 -4.10 24.15 12.24
N PHE A 184 -3.31 23.07 12.31
CA PHE A 184 -3.70 21.86 13.04
C PHE A 184 -4.01 22.13 14.53
N GLU A 185 -3.25 23.01 15.17
CA GLU A 185 -3.45 23.39 16.57
C GLU A 185 -4.83 23.99 16.83
N GLU A 186 -5.28 24.92 15.99
CA GLU A 186 -6.61 25.54 16.09
C GLU A 186 -7.72 24.51 15.83
N ARG A 187 -7.48 23.55 14.92
CA ARG A 187 -8.44 22.46 14.66
C ARG A 187 -8.52 21.50 15.85
N LEU A 188 -7.39 21.21 16.50
CA LEU A 188 -7.35 20.38 17.70
C LEU A 188 -8.01 21.07 18.90
N GLU A 189 -7.78 22.37 19.08
CA GLU A 189 -8.46 23.19 20.09
C GLU A 189 -9.97 23.19 19.86
N TYR A 190 -10.43 23.40 18.63
CA TYR A 190 -11.84 23.29 18.27
C TYR A 190 -12.44 21.93 18.63
N LEU A 191 -11.71 20.83 18.41
CA LEU A 191 -12.17 19.50 18.82
C LEU A 191 -12.33 19.41 20.35
N HIS A 192 -11.39 19.97 21.12
CA HIS A 192 -11.47 19.96 22.58
C HIS A 192 -12.63 20.81 23.12
N GLU A 193 -12.95 21.92 22.47
CA GLU A 193 -14.11 22.74 22.81
C GLU A 193 -15.43 22.07 22.41
N THR A 194 -15.43 21.38 21.27
CA THR A 194 -16.64 20.82 20.65
C THR A 194 -17.00 19.46 21.23
N ILE A 195 -16.04 18.53 21.32
CA ILE A 195 -16.23 17.13 21.76
C ILE A 195 -15.77 16.96 23.20
N ARG A 196 -16.58 17.47 24.13
CA ARG A 196 -16.30 17.39 25.57
C ARG A 196 -16.91 16.14 26.20
N GLY A 197 -16.18 15.49 27.11
CA GLY A 197 -16.61 14.25 27.76
C GLY A 197 -17.83 14.41 28.69
N ASP A 198 -18.14 15.63 29.15
CA ASP A 198 -19.39 15.94 29.86
C ASP A 198 -20.61 15.94 28.93
N LYS A 199 -20.39 16.18 27.63
CA LYS A 199 -21.44 16.28 26.60
C LYS A 199 -21.61 14.98 25.81
N TYR A 200 -20.54 14.22 25.60
CA TYR A 200 -20.57 12.99 24.79
C TYR A 200 -19.99 11.80 25.55
N GLU A 201 -20.84 10.83 25.88
CA GLU A 201 -20.42 9.59 26.53
C GLU A 201 -19.58 8.69 25.61
N PHE A 202 -19.89 8.73 24.30
CA PHE A 202 -19.32 7.82 23.31
C PHE A 202 -18.31 8.49 22.36
N ALA A 203 -17.88 9.71 22.64
CA ALA A 203 -16.92 10.44 21.82
C ALA A 203 -15.93 11.22 22.67
N SER A 204 -14.68 11.27 22.22
CA SER A 204 -13.65 12.09 22.85
C SER A 204 -12.61 12.50 21.81
N VAL A 205 -11.84 13.54 22.12
CA VAL A 205 -10.69 13.92 21.30
C VAL A 205 -9.56 12.93 21.50
N HIS A 206 -8.92 12.52 20.40
CA HIS A 206 -7.74 11.67 20.43
C HIS A 206 -6.55 12.44 21.00
N ALA A 207 -5.87 11.85 21.98
CA ALA A 207 -4.81 12.54 22.70
C ALA A 207 -3.57 12.77 21.80
N HIS A 208 -3.06 14.00 21.82
CA HIS A 208 -1.82 14.39 21.14
C HIS A 208 -0.84 15.00 22.14
N ILE A 209 0.44 14.68 21.98
CA ILE A 209 1.55 15.24 22.77
C ILE A 209 2.65 15.74 21.82
N ARG A 210 3.48 16.69 22.28
CA ARG A 210 4.62 17.16 21.47
C ARG A 210 5.77 16.15 21.53
N CYS A 211 6.25 15.74 20.36
CA CYS A 211 7.45 14.92 20.22
C CYS A 211 8.68 15.79 20.52
N SER A 212 9.50 15.42 21.50
CA SER A 212 10.71 16.17 21.86
C SER A 212 11.95 15.68 21.10
N GLY A 213 11.78 14.75 20.16
CA GLY A 213 12.84 14.21 19.32
C GLY A 213 12.82 12.68 19.25
N ALA A 214 13.84 12.13 18.59
CA ALA A 214 13.91 10.71 18.26
C ALA A 214 13.84 9.77 19.48
N GLU A 215 14.44 10.14 20.61
CA GLU A 215 14.41 9.32 21.83
C GLU A 215 13.01 9.23 22.44
N HIS A 216 12.29 10.35 22.52
CA HIS A 216 10.91 10.39 23.01
C HIS A 216 10.00 9.59 22.07
N LEU A 217 10.15 9.76 20.75
CA LEU A 217 9.41 8.98 19.75
C LEU A 217 9.61 7.47 19.94
N GLN A 218 10.86 7.02 20.13
CA GLN A 218 11.16 5.60 20.34
C GLN A 218 10.61 5.07 21.67
N THR A 219 10.75 5.85 22.74
CA THR A 219 10.23 5.50 24.07
C THR A 219 8.71 5.36 24.04
N GLU A 220 8.03 6.31 23.41
CA GLU A 220 6.58 6.30 23.31
C GLU A 220 6.09 5.16 22.40
N LEU A 221 6.77 4.91 21.28
CA LEU A 221 6.46 3.78 20.40
C LEU A 221 6.59 2.45 21.15
N ALA A 222 7.67 2.27 21.91
CA ALA A 222 7.88 1.07 22.72
C ALA A 222 6.78 0.91 23.79
N ARG A 223 6.40 2.00 24.45
CA ARG A 223 5.32 2.03 25.44
C ARG A 223 3.98 1.62 24.83
N ILE A 224 3.61 2.21 23.68
CA ILE A 224 2.37 1.88 22.96
C ILE A 224 2.37 0.41 22.54
N ASN A 225 3.48 -0.11 22.02
CA ASN A 225 3.59 -1.52 21.63
C ASN A 225 3.45 -2.46 22.83
N ALA A 226 4.05 -2.13 23.97
CA ALA A 226 3.93 -2.91 25.20
C ALA A 226 2.48 -2.99 25.71
N LEU A 227 1.68 -1.97 25.40
CA LEU A 227 0.25 -1.94 25.69
C LEU A 227 -0.62 -2.60 24.60
N GLY A 228 -0.02 -3.11 23.52
CA GLY A 228 -0.71 -3.75 22.40
C GLY A 228 -1.26 -2.78 21.35
N GLY A 229 -0.80 -1.53 21.33
CA GLY A 229 -1.15 -0.54 20.31
C GLY A 229 -0.41 -0.76 18.99
N GLU A 230 -0.89 -0.12 17.92
CA GLU A 230 -0.43 -0.41 16.55
C GLU A 230 0.84 0.36 16.15
N GLY A 231 1.06 1.53 16.75
CA GLY A 231 2.16 2.43 16.42
C GLY A 231 1.84 3.87 16.78
N LEU A 232 2.43 4.83 16.06
CA LEU A 232 2.22 6.27 16.29
C LEU A 232 1.82 7.00 15.00
N MET A 233 1.11 8.10 15.16
CA MET A 233 0.77 9.07 14.12
C MET A 233 1.39 10.42 14.48
N LEU A 234 2.03 11.05 13.50
CA LEU A 234 2.77 12.30 13.66
C LEU A 234 2.20 13.35 12.73
N ARG A 235 1.83 14.51 13.26
CA ARG A 235 1.25 15.63 12.52
C ARG A 235 2.15 16.87 12.61
N GLU A 236 2.46 17.43 11.45
CA GLU A 236 3.32 18.61 11.33
C GLU A 236 2.65 19.84 11.98
N PRO A 237 3.36 20.60 12.83
CA PRO A 237 2.84 21.82 13.43
C PRO A 237 2.44 22.85 12.37
N GLY A 238 1.35 23.58 12.61
CA GLY A 238 0.90 24.61 11.66
C GLY A 238 0.28 24.09 10.36
N SER A 239 0.29 22.77 10.13
CA SER A 239 -0.14 22.20 8.85
C SER A 239 -1.65 22.32 8.60
N LYS A 240 -2.00 22.54 7.34
CA LYS A 240 -3.40 22.58 6.88
C LYS A 240 -3.95 21.16 6.70
N TYR A 241 -5.26 21.03 6.58
CA TYR A 241 -5.87 19.78 6.17
C TYR A 241 -5.74 19.61 4.64
N GLU A 242 -5.00 18.60 4.21
CA GLU A 242 -4.74 18.33 2.78
C GLU A 242 -5.47 17.06 2.36
N ILE A 243 -6.31 17.15 1.33
CA ILE A 243 -7.01 15.98 0.81
C ILE A 243 -6.01 15.09 0.06
N GLY A 244 -6.06 13.80 0.35
CA GLY A 244 -5.16 12.81 -0.23
C GLY A 244 -3.93 12.58 0.64
N ARG A 245 -2.90 11.98 0.04
CA ARG A 245 -1.73 11.52 0.77
C ARG A 245 -0.72 12.64 0.93
N SER A 246 -0.37 12.98 2.17
CA SER A 246 0.50 14.11 2.49
C SER A 246 1.64 13.71 3.42
N PHE A 247 2.75 14.45 3.33
CA PHE A 247 3.89 14.36 4.24
C PHE A 247 3.65 15.13 5.55
N THR A 248 2.63 15.99 5.62
CA THR A 248 2.24 16.67 6.86
C THR A 248 1.67 15.71 7.90
N LEU A 249 1.24 14.51 7.48
CA LEU A 249 0.77 13.44 8.37
C LEU A 249 1.58 12.16 8.11
N LEU A 250 2.30 11.70 9.13
CA LEU A 250 3.15 10.52 9.07
C LEU A 250 2.62 9.42 9.98
N LYS A 251 2.77 8.17 9.55
CA LYS A 251 2.59 6.99 10.40
C LYS A 251 3.95 6.38 10.70
N VAL A 252 4.19 6.11 11.97
CA VAL A 252 5.37 5.43 12.49
C VAL A 252 4.92 4.04 12.90
N LYS A 253 5.42 3.04 12.17
CA LYS A 253 5.13 1.63 12.46
C LYS A 253 6.15 1.05 13.42
N THR A 254 5.74 0.00 14.11
CA THR A 254 6.62 -0.86 14.87
C THR A 254 7.75 -1.39 14.00
N PHE A 255 8.92 -1.50 14.61
CA PHE A 255 10.07 -2.08 13.95
C PHE A 255 10.34 -3.46 14.54
N HIS A 256 10.79 -4.36 13.69
CA HIS A 256 11.28 -5.68 14.00
C HIS A 256 12.80 -5.65 13.98
N ASP A 257 13.41 -6.27 14.98
CA ASP A 257 14.85 -6.50 15.00
C ASP A 257 15.14 -7.89 14.41
N ALA A 258 16.18 -7.98 13.60
CA ALA A 258 16.68 -9.23 13.04
C ALA A 258 18.19 -9.13 12.86
N GLU A 259 18.82 -10.27 12.56
CA GLU A 259 20.26 -10.35 12.39
C GLU A 259 20.64 -10.66 10.94
N ALA A 260 21.73 -10.04 10.49
CA ALA A 260 22.31 -10.29 9.17
C ALA A 260 23.84 -10.19 9.23
N VAL A 261 24.50 -10.94 8.35
CA VAL A 261 25.96 -10.95 8.22
C VAL A 261 26.39 -9.83 7.27
N VAL A 262 27.41 -9.07 7.65
CA VAL A 262 28.00 -8.03 6.80
C VAL A 262 28.81 -8.66 5.67
N ILE A 263 28.43 -8.40 4.42
CA ILE A 263 29.10 -8.98 3.24
C ILE A 263 29.88 -7.97 2.40
N ALA A 264 29.55 -6.68 2.49
CA ALA A 264 30.33 -5.62 1.84
C ALA A 264 30.15 -4.24 2.49
N HIS A 265 31.11 -3.35 2.29
CA HIS A 265 30.98 -1.93 2.63
C HIS A 265 30.71 -1.11 1.37
N GLN A 266 29.80 -0.14 1.47
CA GLN A 266 29.52 0.82 0.41
C GLN A 266 30.09 2.19 0.79
N PRO A 267 30.89 2.82 -0.09
CA PRO A 267 31.49 4.12 0.19
C PRO A 267 30.44 5.23 0.29
N GLY A 268 30.58 6.10 1.29
CA GLY A 268 29.68 7.23 1.48
C GLY A 268 29.86 8.33 0.43
N LYS A 269 28.78 9.08 0.22
CA LYS A 269 28.73 10.28 -0.64
C LYS A 269 28.38 11.50 0.20
N GLY A 270 28.62 12.71 -0.34
CA GLY A 270 28.32 13.97 0.35
C GLY A 270 29.03 14.08 1.71
N LYS A 271 28.26 14.31 2.79
CA LYS A 271 28.77 14.40 4.17
C LYS A 271 29.47 13.13 4.69
N HIS A 272 29.30 11.99 4.00
CA HIS A 272 29.95 10.72 4.32
C HIS A 272 31.06 10.34 3.33
N LYS A 273 31.54 11.27 2.49
CA LYS A 273 32.67 11.01 1.59
C LYS A 273 33.91 10.60 2.38
N GLY A 274 34.56 9.50 1.97
CA GLY A 274 35.76 8.97 2.63
C GLY A 274 35.49 8.07 3.85
N ARG A 275 34.22 7.83 4.19
CA ARG A 275 33.80 6.94 5.29
C ARG A 275 32.62 6.06 4.87
N LEU A 276 32.13 5.20 5.77
CA LEU A 276 31.03 4.29 5.48
C LEU A 276 29.76 5.04 5.05
N GLY A 277 29.24 4.69 3.87
CA GLY A 277 27.91 5.07 3.42
C GLY A 277 26.85 4.10 3.94
N ALA A 278 27.03 2.83 3.62
CA ALA A 278 26.11 1.74 3.98
C ALA A 278 26.85 0.40 4.08
N LEU A 279 26.29 -0.56 4.81
CA LEU A 279 26.67 -1.97 4.76
C LEU A 279 25.77 -2.69 3.77
N THR A 280 26.34 -3.62 3.00
CA THR A 280 25.56 -4.68 2.34
C THR A 280 25.57 -5.88 3.27
N VAL A 281 24.40 -6.40 3.59
CA VAL A 281 24.24 -7.49 4.55
C VAL A 281 23.40 -8.62 3.96
N LYS A 282 23.55 -9.81 4.52
CA LYS A 282 22.88 -11.04 4.08
C LYS A 282 22.17 -11.72 5.24
N MET A 283 20.87 -12.00 5.07
CA MET A 283 20.07 -12.78 6.01
C MET A 283 20.39 -14.28 5.90
N PRO A 284 20.04 -15.10 6.92
CA PRO A 284 20.18 -16.56 6.85
C PRO A 284 19.47 -17.23 5.67
N ASP A 285 18.37 -16.66 5.19
CA ASP A 285 17.62 -17.14 4.02
C ASP A 285 18.30 -16.81 2.67
N GLY A 286 19.44 -16.12 2.71
CA GLY A 286 20.22 -15.71 1.55
C GLY A 286 19.87 -14.33 0.97
N THR A 287 18.85 -13.65 1.51
CA THR A 287 18.44 -12.32 1.04
C THR A 287 19.50 -11.26 1.33
N GLU A 288 19.90 -10.52 0.30
CA GLU A 288 20.90 -9.44 0.40
C GLU A 288 20.25 -8.06 0.30
N PHE A 289 20.63 -7.14 1.19
CA PHE A 289 20.12 -5.78 1.19
C PHE A 289 21.11 -4.80 1.81
N SER A 290 20.83 -3.49 1.67
CA SER A 290 21.71 -2.43 2.18
C SER A 290 21.16 -1.77 3.45
N VAL A 291 22.01 -1.58 4.45
CA VAL A 291 21.74 -0.84 5.69
C VAL A 291 22.57 0.44 5.68
N GLY A 292 21.92 1.59 5.51
CA GLY A 292 22.60 2.89 5.33
C GLY A 292 22.46 3.87 6.49
N THR A 293 21.58 3.58 7.44
CA THR A 293 21.20 4.46 8.56
C THR A 293 21.41 3.74 9.89
N GLY A 294 21.34 4.48 11.01
CA GLY A 294 21.57 3.92 12.36
C GLY A 294 23.02 3.92 12.85
N PHE A 295 23.98 4.30 12.00
CA PHE A 295 25.40 4.43 12.38
C PHE A 295 25.71 5.80 12.96
N SER A 296 26.43 5.82 14.10
CA SER A 296 27.09 7.02 14.61
C SER A 296 28.25 7.45 13.71
N ASP A 297 28.72 8.69 13.86
CA ASP A 297 29.88 9.17 13.09
C ASP A 297 31.15 8.35 13.36
N ALA A 298 31.34 7.90 14.62
CA ALA A 298 32.42 6.99 14.98
C ALA A 298 32.29 5.64 14.27
N GLN A 299 31.09 5.06 14.24
CA GLN A 299 30.82 3.79 13.52
C GLN A 299 30.92 3.94 12.00
N ARG A 300 30.79 5.15 11.44
CA ARG A 300 31.03 5.36 10.01
C ARG A 300 32.52 5.41 9.68
N SER A 301 33.33 5.89 10.61
CA SER A 301 34.79 5.88 10.50
C SER A 301 35.39 4.51 10.82
N ASP A 302 34.77 3.78 11.75
CA ASP A 302 35.09 2.39 12.12
C ASP A 302 33.87 1.46 11.91
N PRO A 303 33.59 1.04 10.66
CA PRO A 303 32.42 0.24 10.33
C PRO A 303 32.53 -1.20 10.87
N PRO A 304 31.39 -1.87 11.13
CA PRO A 304 31.39 -3.31 11.39
C PRO A 304 32.13 -4.10 10.31
N GLU A 305 33.00 -5.01 10.73
CA GLU A 305 33.88 -5.79 9.85
C GLU A 305 33.09 -6.72 8.92
N LEU A 306 33.68 -7.06 7.77
CA LEU A 306 33.11 -8.09 6.89
C LEU A 306 33.08 -9.43 7.64
N GLY A 307 31.97 -10.15 7.51
CA GLY A 307 31.71 -11.41 8.22
C GLY A 307 31.15 -11.23 9.64
N SER A 308 31.10 -10.01 10.19
CA SER A 308 30.44 -9.76 11.47
C SER A 308 28.91 -9.85 11.35
N VAL A 309 28.26 -10.26 12.44
CA VAL A 309 26.80 -10.24 12.55
C VAL A 309 26.38 -8.90 13.16
N ILE A 310 25.40 -8.26 12.54
CA ILE A 310 24.76 -7.06 13.07
C ILE A 310 23.30 -7.34 13.40
N THR A 311 22.80 -6.71 14.44
CA THR A 311 21.36 -6.54 14.63
C THR A 311 20.93 -5.30 13.85
N TYR A 312 19.96 -5.48 12.97
CA TYR A 312 19.32 -4.39 12.23
C TYR A 312 17.82 -4.37 12.55
N ARG A 313 17.24 -3.18 12.41
CA ARG A 313 15.85 -2.89 12.70
C ARG A 313 15.11 -2.52 11.42
N TYR A 314 13.92 -3.05 11.18
CA TYR A 314 13.14 -2.81 9.95
C TYR A 314 11.64 -2.75 10.23
N GLN A 315 10.84 -2.07 9.41
CA GLN A 315 9.40 -1.89 9.70
C GLN A 315 8.50 -3.00 9.12
N GLU A 316 8.82 -3.45 7.92
CA GLU A 316 8.04 -4.46 7.19
C GLU A 316 8.93 -5.15 6.15
N LEU A 317 8.54 -6.33 5.69
CA LEU A 317 9.17 -6.98 4.55
C LEU A 317 8.46 -6.54 3.25
N SER A 318 9.22 -6.42 2.16
CA SER A 318 8.64 -6.33 0.81
C SER A 318 8.00 -7.66 0.38
N ASP A 319 7.24 -7.67 -0.72
CA ASP A 319 6.68 -8.90 -1.30
C ASP A 319 7.75 -9.96 -1.61
N GLY A 320 9.00 -9.55 -1.80
CA GLY A 320 10.16 -10.42 -2.00
C GLY A 320 10.93 -10.76 -0.73
N GLY A 321 10.38 -10.52 0.46
CA GLY A 321 11.02 -10.84 1.74
C GLY A 321 12.14 -9.87 2.16
N VAL A 322 12.44 -8.82 1.37
CA VAL A 322 13.49 -7.86 1.70
C VAL A 322 13.01 -6.87 2.77
N PRO A 323 13.74 -6.70 3.90
CA PRO A 323 13.44 -5.68 4.91
C PRO A 323 13.37 -4.27 4.32
N ARG A 324 12.29 -3.54 4.63
CA ARG A 324 12.11 -2.14 4.26
C ARG A 324 12.59 -1.20 5.35
N PHE A 325 13.30 -0.17 4.91
CA PHE A 325 13.92 0.87 5.75
C PHE A 325 14.81 0.32 6.88
N PRO A 326 15.75 -0.60 6.57
CA PRO A 326 16.56 -1.21 7.60
C PRO A 326 17.59 -0.21 8.15
N SER A 327 17.70 -0.13 9.48
CA SER A 327 18.68 0.68 10.22
C SER A 327 19.55 -0.20 11.11
N PHE A 328 20.82 0.16 11.26
CA PHE A 328 21.74 -0.51 12.16
C PHE A 328 21.37 -0.23 13.62
N VAL A 329 21.40 -1.26 14.46
CA VAL A 329 21.19 -1.15 15.91
C VAL A 329 22.50 -1.34 16.66
N ARG A 330 23.12 -2.51 16.51
CA ARG A 330 24.37 -2.87 17.19
C ARG A 330 25.10 -4.01 16.47
N ARG A 331 26.39 -4.18 16.79
CA ARG A 331 27.11 -5.43 16.49
C ARG A 331 26.54 -6.51 17.44
N SER A 332 26.32 -7.73 16.96
CA SER A 332 25.88 -8.82 17.83
C SER A 332 27.04 -9.27 18.73
N GLU A 333 26.73 -9.56 20.00
CA GLU A 333 27.73 -9.97 21.00
C GLU A 333 27.99 -11.49 20.96
N ASP A 334 27.04 -12.25 20.41
CA ASP A 334 27.18 -13.68 20.18
C ASP A 334 27.96 -13.91 18.89
N GLN A 335 29.27 -14.15 19.02
CA GLN A 335 30.14 -14.60 17.94
C GLN A 335 29.84 -16.06 17.56
N ALA A 336 28.63 -16.36 17.10
CA ALA A 336 28.34 -17.64 16.45
C ALA A 336 28.92 -17.61 15.02
N ALA A 337 30.21 -17.92 14.94
CA ALA A 337 31.02 -18.21 13.76
C ALA A 337 31.00 -17.13 12.65
N ALA A 338 32.12 -16.39 12.55
CA ALA A 338 32.50 -15.67 11.34
C ALA A 338 32.34 -16.60 10.12
N VAL A 339 31.29 -16.36 9.32
CA VAL A 339 31.09 -17.09 8.07
C VAL A 339 32.23 -16.66 7.16
N LYS A 340 33.08 -17.61 6.75
CA LYS A 340 34.14 -17.35 5.77
C LYS A 340 33.48 -16.85 4.47
N ILE A 341 33.65 -15.57 4.17
CA ILE A 341 33.22 -14.99 2.91
C ILE A 341 34.37 -15.19 1.92
N ASP A 342 34.15 -16.03 0.90
CA ASP A 342 35.10 -16.14 -0.20
C ASP A 342 35.17 -14.79 -0.96
N PRO A 343 36.38 -14.29 -1.28
CA PRO A 343 36.52 -13.02 -1.97
C PRO A 343 35.91 -13.07 -3.37
N PRO A 344 35.23 -12.00 -3.83
CA PRO A 344 34.66 -11.97 -5.17
C PRO A 344 35.76 -12.05 -6.23
N ALA A 345 35.57 -12.96 -7.19
CA ALA A 345 36.47 -13.13 -8.33
C ALA A 345 36.63 -11.83 -9.13
N LYS A 346 37.88 -11.36 -9.26
CA LYS A 346 38.26 -10.17 -10.04
C LYS A 346 37.94 -10.37 -11.52
N LYS A 347 36.82 -9.83 -12.01
CA LYS A 347 36.63 -9.60 -13.45
C LYS A 347 37.39 -8.34 -13.87
N LYS A 348 38.48 -8.52 -14.62
CA LYS A 348 39.18 -7.44 -15.34
C LYS A 348 38.32 -6.99 -16.52
N THR A 349 37.92 -5.72 -16.53
CA THR A 349 37.45 -5.06 -17.75
C THR A 349 38.36 -3.87 -18.05
N ALA A 350 39.05 -3.95 -19.19
CA ALA A 350 39.94 -2.93 -19.71
C ALA A 350 39.14 -1.64 -20.02
N LYS A 351 39.70 -0.49 -19.64
CA LYS A 351 39.19 0.84 -19.99
C LYS A 351 39.62 1.18 -21.41
N ALA A 352 38.65 1.37 -22.31
CA ALA A 352 38.83 2.18 -23.51
C ALA A 352 38.27 3.59 -23.24
N LYS A 353 39.05 4.61 -23.58
CA LYS A 353 38.77 6.03 -23.39
C LYS A 353 38.28 6.61 -24.73
N PRO A 354 37.12 7.29 -24.82
CA PRO A 354 36.81 8.07 -26.02
C PRO A 354 37.35 9.51 -25.89
N ALA A 355 37.72 10.05 -27.04
CA ALA A 355 38.30 11.36 -27.26
C ALA A 355 37.25 12.49 -27.25
N LYS A 356 37.74 13.72 -27.05
CA LYS A 356 37.01 15.00 -27.15
C LYS A 356 36.54 15.28 -28.58
N ALA A 357 35.37 15.90 -28.71
CA ALA A 357 35.06 16.85 -29.78
C ALA A 357 34.14 17.96 -29.24
N GLU A 358 34.43 19.19 -29.68
CA GLU A 358 33.84 20.48 -29.33
C GLU A 358 32.69 20.88 -30.32
N PRO A 359 31.97 22.01 -30.12
CA PRO A 359 30.53 22.12 -30.34
C PRO A 359 30.14 22.68 -31.72
N VAL A 360 28.89 22.44 -32.14
CA VAL A 360 28.26 23.17 -33.26
C VAL A 360 26.85 23.60 -32.88
N ALA A 361 26.53 24.83 -33.28
CA ALA A 361 25.42 25.68 -32.86
C ALA A 361 24.05 25.38 -33.53
N ALA A 362 23.00 25.96 -32.93
CA ALA A 362 21.57 25.99 -33.31
C ALA A 362 21.33 26.66 -34.69
N ALA A 363 20.20 26.57 -35.42
CA ALA A 363 18.77 26.36 -35.15
C ALA A 363 18.05 26.01 -36.50
N PRO A 364 16.76 26.32 -36.76
CA PRO A 364 15.48 25.72 -36.31
C PRO A 364 14.62 25.17 -37.48
N VAL A 365 13.74 24.17 -37.32
CA VAL A 365 12.40 24.15 -38.00
C VAL A 365 11.46 23.10 -37.40
N ALA A 366 10.17 23.42 -37.42
CA ALA A 366 9.01 22.59 -37.10
C ALA A 366 8.86 21.33 -37.98
N GLY A 367 8.29 20.26 -37.42
CA GLY A 367 7.79 19.12 -38.19
C GLY A 367 7.71 17.83 -37.38
N THR A 368 6.47 17.40 -37.11
CA THR A 368 6.01 16.09 -36.62
C THR A 368 7.00 14.91 -36.78
N ALA A 369 7.39 14.27 -35.67
CA ALA A 369 8.04 12.95 -35.68
C ALA A 369 7.58 12.12 -34.48
N SER A 370 7.10 10.92 -34.77
CA SER A 370 6.73 9.88 -33.81
C SER A 370 7.92 9.49 -32.94
N GLY A 371 7.84 9.75 -31.64
CA GLY A 371 8.81 9.22 -30.66
C GLY A 371 8.89 7.69 -30.73
N GLU A 372 10.11 7.17 -30.75
CA GLU A 372 10.40 5.73 -30.87
C GLU A 372 9.83 4.98 -29.65
N LYS A 373 8.85 4.09 -29.90
CA LYS A 373 8.17 3.30 -28.87
C LYS A 373 8.75 1.90 -28.83
N ARG A 374 9.12 1.45 -27.64
CA ARG A 374 9.65 0.11 -27.38
C ARG A 374 8.71 -0.64 -26.45
N TYR A 375 8.29 -1.84 -26.87
CA TYR A 375 7.29 -2.63 -26.18
C TYR A 375 7.89 -3.93 -25.63
N PHE A 376 7.57 -4.24 -24.38
CA PHE A 376 8.12 -5.38 -23.66
C PHE A 376 7.01 -6.18 -22.99
N GLU A 377 7.14 -7.50 -22.99
CA GLU A 377 6.21 -8.42 -22.34
C GLU A 377 6.90 -9.24 -21.25
N PHE A 378 6.15 -9.57 -20.20
CA PHE A 378 6.55 -10.51 -19.17
C PHE A 378 5.41 -11.50 -18.94
N VAL A 379 5.65 -12.76 -19.30
CA VAL A 379 4.71 -13.86 -19.09
C VAL A 379 5.39 -14.90 -18.21
N ASP A 380 4.87 -15.07 -17.01
CA ASP A 380 5.15 -16.20 -16.13
C ASP A 380 3.81 -16.87 -15.80
N GLY A 381 3.77 -18.17 -15.51
CA GLY A 381 2.55 -19.02 -15.51
C GLY A 381 1.36 -18.54 -14.65
N LYS A 382 1.49 -17.44 -13.90
CA LYS A 382 0.44 -16.75 -13.13
C LYS A 382 0.24 -15.27 -13.51
N SER A 383 1.08 -14.64 -14.35
CA SER A 383 0.98 -13.23 -14.71
C SER A 383 1.42 -12.93 -16.16
N SER A 384 0.59 -12.17 -16.88
CA SER A 384 0.83 -11.70 -18.26
C SER A 384 0.83 -10.17 -18.28
N LYS A 385 2.00 -9.54 -18.29
CA LYS A 385 2.16 -8.09 -18.15
C LYS A 385 2.85 -7.50 -19.36
N PHE A 386 2.51 -6.26 -19.70
CA PHE A 386 3.26 -5.47 -20.67
C PHE A 386 3.84 -4.22 -20.04
N TRP A 387 4.93 -3.74 -20.64
CA TRP A 387 5.61 -2.52 -20.30
C TRP A 387 6.13 -1.89 -21.59
N GLU A 388 5.78 -0.63 -21.83
CA GLU A 388 6.10 0.13 -23.03
C GLU A 388 6.78 1.42 -22.60
N ILE A 389 7.77 1.85 -23.36
CA ILE A 389 8.46 3.12 -23.16
C ILE A 389 8.53 3.88 -24.48
N ALA A 390 8.24 5.17 -24.45
CA ALA A 390 8.43 6.08 -25.57
C ALA A 390 9.37 7.22 -25.15
N LEU A 391 10.26 7.59 -26.06
CA LEU A 391 11.07 8.79 -25.93
C LEU A 391 10.59 9.81 -26.95
N ASP A 392 10.14 10.98 -26.47
CA ASP A 392 9.70 12.09 -27.30
C ASP A 392 10.45 13.37 -26.87
N GLY A 393 11.59 13.61 -27.52
CA GLY A 393 12.47 14.76 -27.26
C GLY A 393 12.99 14.80 -25.81
N LEU A 394 12.30 15.57 -24.97
CA LEU A 394 12.62 15.79 -23.55
C LEU A 394 11.76 14.94 -22.60
N ALA A 395 10.75 14.26 -23.12
CA ALA A 395 9.80 13.48 -22.33
C ALA A 395 10.03 11.97 -22.52
N VAL A 396 10.01 11.24 -21.41
CA VAL A 396 9.97 9.79 -21.39
C VAL A 396 8.58 9.38 -20.90
N SER A 397 7.81 8.71 -21.75
CA SER A 397 6.53 8.10 -21.35
C SER A 397 6.69 6.61 -21.13
N VAL A 398 6.01 6.09 -20.11
CA VAL A 398 6.03 4.68 -19.74
C VAL A 398 4.61 4.20 -19.51
N ARG A 399 4.18 3.18 -20.26
CA ARG A 399 2.85 2.58 -20.16
C ARG A 399 2.96 1.12 -19.74
N TYR A 400 2.19 0.69 -18.75
CA TYR A 400 2.30 -0.68 -18.22
C TYR A 400 0.98 -1.22 -17.70
N GLY A 401 0.79 -2.53 -17.81
CA GLY A 401 -0.47 -3.15 -17.43
C GLY A 401 -0.48 -4.66 -17.63
N LYS A 402 -1.67 -5.26 -17.54
CA LYS A 402 -1.89 -6.64 -17.93
C LYS A 402 -2.04 -6.69 -19.45
N ILE A 403 -1.44 -7.66 -20.13
CA ILE A 403 -1.61 -7.85 -21.58
C ILE A 403 -3.11 -7.91 -21.90
N GLY A 404 -3.56 -7.10 -22.87
CA GLY A 404 -4.96 -6.95 -23.25
C GLY A 404 -5.76 -5.86 -22.50
N THR A 405 -5.12 -5.03 -21.66
CA THR A 405 -5.76 -3.83 -21.08
C THR A 405 -5.11 -2.54 -21.58
N ALA A 406 -5.77 -1.39 -21.40
CA ALA A 406 -5.22 -0.08 -21.77
C ALA A 406 -3.91 0.26 -21.03
N GLY A 407 -3.74 -0.28 -19.82
CA GLY A 407 -2.61 -0.02 -18.93
C GLY A 407 -2.68 1.33 -18.23
N THR A 408 -1.64 1.66 -17.48
CA THR A 408 -1.44 2.95 -16.82
C THR A 408 -0.22 3.62 -17.44
N GLU A 409 -0.35 4.89 -17.80
CA GLU A 409 0.72 5.70 -18.39
C GLU A 409 1.29 6.69 -17.37
N LYS A 410 2.60 6.93 -17.46
CA LYS A 410 3.32 7.95 -16.71
C LYS A 410 4.27 8.67 -17.64
N VAL A 411 4.28 9.99 -17.59
CA VAL A 411 5.19 10.84 -18.38
C VAL A 411 6.15 11.55 -17.43
N LYS A 412 7.41 11.64 -17.82
CA LYS A 412 8.43 12.40 -17.11
C LYS A 412 9.26 13.24 -18.06
N GLU A 413 9.32 14.53 -17.80
CA GLU A 413 10.11 15.50 -18.57
C GLU A 413 11.50 15.70 -17.96
N PHE A 414 12.46 16.01 -18.83
CA PHE A 414 13.85 16.23 -18.50
C PHE A 414 14.34 17.58 -19.00
N ALA A 415 15.36 18.13 -18.35
CA ALA A 415 15.95 19.42 -18.70
C ALA A 415 16.64 19.40 -20.08
N ASP A 416 17.10 18.23 -20.53
CA ASP A 416 17.76 18.04 -21.81
C ASP A 416 17.52 16.63 -22.37
N SER A 417 17.72 16.46 -23.68
CA SER A 417 17.42 15.21 -24.39
C SER A 417 18.39 14.08 -24.01
N ALA A 418 19.64 14.41 -23.70
CA ALA A 418 20.63 13.42 -23.25
C ALA A 418 20.25 12.80 -21.89
N ALA A 419 19.64 13.58 -20.99
CA ALA A 419 19.11 13.11 -19.72
C ALA A 419 17.87 12.22 -19.93
N ALA A 420 17.00 12.56 -20.89
CA ALA A 420 15.85 11.74 -21.26
C ALA A 420 16.28 10.39 -21.86
N GLU A 421 17.24 10.38 -22.79
CA GLU A 421 17.83 9.17 -23.38
C GLU A 421 18.49 8.28 -22.33
N LYS A 422 19.32 8.87 -21.46
CA LYS A 422 19.98 8.13 -20.37
C LYS A 422 18.96 7.54 -19.40
N HIS A 423 17.87 8.24 -19.14
CA HIS A 423 16.79 7.74 -18.31
C HIS A 423 16.04 6.59 -18.97
N ALA A 424 15.69 6.73 -20.25
CA ALA A 424 15.01 5.69 -21.01
C ALA A 424 15.87 4.41 -21.11
N ALA A 425 17.15 4.54 -21.43
CA ALA A 425 18.10 3.42 -21.48
C ALA A 425 18.24 2.71 -20.13
N LYS A 426 18.25 3.47 -19.03
CA LYS A 426 18.27 2.90 -17.68
C LYS A 426 17.02 2.09 -17.39
N LEU A 427 15.83 2.61 -17.72
CA LEU A 427 14.57 1.91 -17.48
C LEU A 427 14.45 0.62 -18.30
N VAL A 428 14.90 0.65 -19.56
CA VAL A 428 14.98 -0.55 -20.40
C VAL A 428 15.90 -1.59 -19.76
N ALA A 429 17.11 -1.23 -19.37
CA ALA A 429 18.07 -2.16 -18.74
C ALA A 429 17.51 -2.77 -17.44
N GLU A 430 16.81 -1.99 -16.62
CA GLU A 430 16.15 -2.48 -15.40
C GLU A 430 15.00 -3.46 -15.71
N LYS A 431 14.29 -3.28 -16.83
CA LYS A 431 13.16 -4.14 -17.21
C LYS A 431 13.63 -5.44 -17.84
N THR A 432 14.61 -5.39 -18.74
CA THR A 432 15.25 -6.58 -19.30
C THR A 432 15.89 -7.43 -18.20
N ALA A 433 16.55 -6.81 -17.21
CA ALA A 433 17.10 -7.53 -16.05
C ALA A 433 16.04 -8.23 -15.18
N LYS A 434 14.77 -7.80 -15.26
CA LYS A 434 13.62 -8.41 -14.58
C LYS A 434 12.90 -9.46 -15.43
N GLY A 435 13.49 -9.85 -16.56
CA GLY A 435 12.96 -10.88 -17.46
C GLY A 435 11.89 -10.39 -18.43
N TYR A 436 11.72 -9.07 -18.62
CA TYR A 436 10.86 -8.55 -19.68
C TYR A 436 11.56 -8.69 -21.04
N GLU A 437 10.87 -9.25 -22.01
CA GLU A 437 11.37 -9.45 -23.38
C GLU A 437 10.79 -8.40 -24.32
N GLU A 438 11.64 -7.79 -25.15
CA GLU A 438 11.23 -6.86 -26.20
C GLU A 438 10.53 -7.63 -27.34
N LYS A 439 9.44 -7.08 -27.88
CA LYS A 439 8.65 -7.68 -28.97
C LYS A 439 8.69 -6.87 -30.24
#